data_AF-A0A4V3T093-F1
#
_entry.id   AF-A0A4V3T093-F1
#
_cell.length_a   1.000
_cell.length_b   1.000
_cell.length_c   1.000
_cell.angle_alpha   90.00
_cell.angle_beta   90.00
_cell.angle_gamma   90.00
#
_symmetry.space_group_name_H-M   'P 1'
#
loop_
_entity.id
_entity.type
_entity.pdbx_description
1 polymer ?
#
loop_
_entity_poly.entity_id
_entity_poly.type
_entity_poly.pdbx_seq_one_letter_code
_entity_poly.pdbx_strand_id
1 'polypeptide(L)'
;MCRKVTDGADLGSFSEGPFDVRTAVAGILPKPRPGLDFDAVPWGNFPHGHDVREAVSLLRADGEPVMDATGVLWGLCADDSRAAVALAVPFLIPLAINAHHPHRTAALAALSGPARARHHGVASREEFLLHRNDPRRHAPDTHDDYGYEVTGYPAGWSVAAARAAITTATTALLPLLGDSDPTVRVDAAYVLATAADPAHTIRTALANGFATESDAMVRAALLLATAEITRAHPHPPTVKWLRERWHDRAEAPEARLSAAVGWLCLTDQSAPEELRRTVDTLADNERAHAMEALPWMSAASGTNEPGLLRCRRCMLHPEEPDPEEVFWDSLF
;
A
#
# COMPACT_ATOMS: atom_id res chain seq x y z
N MET A 1 -0.56 -8.71 25.07
CA MET A 1 0.05 -7.36 25.01
C MET A 1 -1.01 -6.27 24.98
N CYS A 2 -1.88 -6.21 23.96
CA CYS A 2 -2.84 -5.11 23.75
C CYS A 2 -3.60 -4.71 25.03
N ARG A 3 -4.21 -5.67 25.74
CA ARG A 3 -4.88 -5.42 27.03
C ARG A 3 -4.00 -4.68 28.05
N LYS A 4 -2.73 -5.08 28.20
CA LYS A 4 -1.81 -4.43 29.14
C LYS A 4 -1.46 -3.00 28.72
N VAL A 5 -1.36 -2.72 27.42
CA VAL A 5 -1.14 -1.37 26.89
C VAL A 5 -2.38 -0.50 27.14
N THR A 6 -3.58 -1.05 26.90
CA THR A 6 -4.85 -0.40 27.27
C THR A 6 -4.92 -0.11 28.78
N ASP A 7 -4.37 -1.00 29.60
CA ASP A 7 -4.27 -0.84 31.06
C ASP A 7 -3.12 0.09 31.51
N GLY A 8 -2.45 0.79 30.58
CA GLY A 8 -1.44 1.81 30.86
C GLY A 8 0.02 1.34 30.88
N ALA A 9 0.32 0.12 30.43
CA ALA A 9 1.70 -0.34 30.28
C ALA A 9 2.43 0.44 29.16
N ASP A 10 3.70 0.82 29.42
CA ASP A 10 4.54 1.45 28.41
C ASP A 10 4.76 0.52 27.22
N LEU A 11 4.47 1.02 26.01
CA LEU A 11 4.64 0.29 24.77
C LEU A 11 6.11 -0.11 24.55
N GLY A 12 7.06 0.73 25.00
CA GLY A 12 8.49 0.45 24.92
C GLY A 12 8.90 -0.85 25.59
N SER A 13 8.17 -1.29 26.63
CA SER A 13 8.45 -2.53 27.37
C SER A 13 8.22 -3.82 26.58
N PHE A 14 7.50 -3.74 25.45
CA PHE A 14 7.24 -4.88 24.56
C PHE A 14 8.16 -4.90 23.33
N SER A 15 8.93 -3.82 23.10
CA SER A 15 9.86 -3.74 21.97
C SER A 15 10.94 -4.81 22.10
N GLU A 16 11.34 -5.40 20.96
CA GLU A 16 12.32 -6.50 20.90
C GLU A 16 11.87 -7.81 21.61
N GLY A 17 10.62 -7.85 22.09
CA GLY A 17 10.03 -8.97 22.79
C GLY A 17 9.19 -9.90 21.89
N PRO A 18 8.56 -10.95 22.47
CA PRO A 18 7.79 -11.95 21.74
C PRO A 18 6.48 -11.43 21.11
N PHE A 19 6.07 -10.19 21.44
CA PHE A 19 4.91 -9.52 20.87
C PHE A 19 5.28 -8.40 19.89
N ASP A 20 6.58 -8.20 19.62
CA ASP A 20 7.05 -7.25 18.62
C ASP A 20 7.11 -7.93 17.25
N VAL A 21 6.15 -7.60 16.39
CA VAL A 21 6.04 -8.17 15.04
C VAL A 21 7.27 -7.87 14.19
N ARG A 22 7.95 -6.74 14.42
CA ARG A 22 9.17 -6.39 13.69
C ARG A 22 10.29 -7.37 14.02
N THR A 23 10.40 -7.76 15.29
CA THR A 23 11.37 -8.75 15.77
C THR A 23 11.03 -10.14 15.25
N ALA A 24 9.75 -10.52 15.30
CA ALA A 24 9.29 -11.80 14.75
C ALA A 24 9.57 -11.91 13.24
N VAL A 25 9.21 -10.89 12.45
CA VAL A 25 9.49 -10.83 11.00
C VAL A 25 10.99 -10.84 10.72
N ALA A 26 11.79 -10.06 11.45
CA ALA A 26 13.25 -10.06 11.29
C ALA A 26 13.87 -11.44 11.58
N GLY A 27 13.28 -12.22 12.49
CA GLY A 27 13.69 -13.61 12.76
C GLY A 27 13.40 -14.59 11.62
N ILE A 28 12.46 -14.26 10.72
CA ILE A 28 12.08 -15.04 9.53
C ILE A 28 12.97 -14.65 8.33
N LEU A 29 13.26 -13.36 8.16
CA LEU A 29 14.06 -12.81 7.06
C LEU A 29 15.56 -13.20 7.14
N PRO A 30 16.26 -13.23 6.00
CA PRO A 30 16.86 -14.45 5.50
C PRO A 30 17.94 -15.00 6.45
N LYS A 31 17.59 -16.03 7.23
CA LYS A 31 18.56 -17.09 7.49
C LYS A 31 18.58 -17.99 6.25
N PRO A 32 19.75 -18.31 5.67
CA PRO A 32 19.87 -19.29 4.60
C PRO A 32 19.60 -20.67 5.18
N ARG A 33 18.32 -20.99 5.40
CA ARG A 33 17.87 -22.31 5.79
C ARG A 33 16.85 -22.78 4.75
N PRO A 34 17.04 -23.99 4.19
CA PRO A 34 15.99 -24.60 3.39
C PRO A 34 14.77 -24.78 4.30
N GLY A 35 13.67 -24.11 3.94
CA GLY A 35 12.45 -24.04 4.74
C GLY A 35 12.50 -22.94 5.79
N LEU A 36 11.80 -21.83 5.53
CA LEU A 36 11.32 -20.98 6.61
C LEU A 36 10.45 -21.87 7.51
N ASP A 37 10.79 -21.95 8.80
CA ASP A 37 10.05 -22.78 9.76
C ASP A 37 8.71 -22.10 10.08
N PHE A 38 7.76 -22.33 9.19
CA PHE A 38 6.40 -21.79 9.23
C PHE A 38 5.66 -22.15 10.52
N ASP A 39 5.95 -23.34 11.07
CA ASP A 39 5.34 -23.83 12.30
C ASP A 39 5.97 -23.24 13.56
N ALA A 40 7.23 -22.76 13.48
CA ALA A 40 7.89 -22.06 14.58
C ALA A 40 7.50 -20.58 14.71
N VAL A 41 6.78 -20.01 13.75
CA VAL A 41 6.31 -18.62 13.85
C VAL A 41 5.28 -18.53 14.99
N PRO A 42 5.41 -17.54 15.90
CA PRO A 42 4.53 -17.42 17.06
C PRO A 42 3.19 -16.76 16.70
N TRP A 43 2.45 -17.36 15.76
CA TRP A 43 1.17 -16.84 15.24
C TRP A 43 0.20 -16.44 16.36
N GLY A 44 0.06 -17.29 17.39
CA GLY A 44 -0.86 -17.06 18.51
C GLY A 44 -0.52 -15.86 19.41
N ASN A 45 0.63 -15.21 19.21
CA ASN A 45 0.96 -13.97 19.93
C ASN A 45 0.28 -12.73 19.34
N PHE A 46 -0.25 -12.83 18.11
CA PHE A 46 -0.78 -11.69 17.36
C PHE A 46 -2.29 -11.88 17.09
N PRO A 47 -3.07 -10.79 17.10
CA PRO A 47 -4.48 -10.82 16.71
C PRO A 47 -4.65 -11.48 15.34
N HIS A 48 -5.65 -12.37 15.19
CA HIS A 48 -5.92 -13.13 13.96
C HIS A 48 -4.79 -14.04 13.46
N GLY A 49 -3.78 -14.33 14.30
CA GLY A 49 -2.63 -15.12 13.89
C GLY A 49 -2.97 -16.52 13.37
N HIS A 50 -3.98 -17.18 13.95
CA HIS A 50 -4.43 -18.49 13.48
C HIS A 50 -5.08 -18.43 12.09
N ASP A 51 -5.94 -17.44 11.87
CA ASP A 51 -6.63 -17.22 10.59
C ASP A 51 -5.62 -16.95 9.47
N VAL A 52 -4.63 -16.09 9.74
CA VAL A 52 -3.55 -15.79 8.79
C VAL A 52 -2.68 -17.02 8.52
N ARG A 53 -2.34 -17.81 9.55
CA ARG A 53 -1.59 -19.06 9.36
C ARG A 53 -2.35 -20.02 8.45
N GLU A 54 -3.65 -20.19 8.66
CA GLU A 54 -4.47 -21.05 7.82
C GLU A 54 -4.49 -20.53 6.37
N ALA A 55 -4.72 -19.24 6.17
CA ALA A 55 -4.69 -18.61 4.84
C ALA A 55 -3.35 -18.83 4.11
N VAL A 56 -2.22 -18.61 4.78
CA VAL A 56 -0.88 -18.85 4.18
C VAL A 56 -0.66 -20.34 3.91
N SER A 57 -1.15 -21.23 4.77
CA SER A 57 -1.04 -22.69 4.54
C SER A 57 -1.78 -23.12 3.29
N LEU A 58 -2.99 -22.56 3.07
CA LEU A 58 -3.78 -22.79 1.87
C LEU A 58 -3.08 -22.27 0.61
N LEU A 59 -2.53 -21.04 0.67
CA LEU A 59 -1.78 -20.47 -0.45
C LEU A 59 -0.50 -21.24 -0.79
N ARG A 60 0.11 -21.92 0.18
CA ARG A 60 1.30 -22.75 -0.03
C ARG A 60 0.98 -24.15 -0.56
N ALA A 61 -0.27 -24.60 -0.45
CA ALA A 61 -0.68 -25.89 -0.99
C ALA A 61 -0.98 -25.74 -2.49
N ASP A 62 -0.57 -26.72 -3.29
CA ASP A 62 -0.83 -26.75 -4.75
C ASP A 62 -2.32 -27.04 -5.11
N GLY A 63 -3.23 -26.94 -4.14
CA GLY A 63 -4.66 -27.25 -4.30
C GLY A 63 -5.51 -26.04 -4.65
N GLU A 64 -6.70 -26.32 -5.20
CA GLU A 64 -7.76 -25.34 -5.38
C GLU A 64 -8.24 -24.83 -4.01
N PRO A 65 -8.16 -23.53 -3.72
CA PRO A 65 -8.50 -23.00 -2.41
C PRO A 65 -10.02 -23.06 -2.19
N VAL A 66 -10.45 -23.82 -1.17
CA VAL A 66 -11.88 -23.94 -0.77
C VAL A 66 -12.39 -22.65 -0.09
N MET A 67 -11.47 -21.80 0.37
CA MET A 67 -11.72 -20.46 0.90
C MET A 67 -10.80 -19.47 0.18
N ASP A 68 -11.28 -18.25 -0.12
CA ASP A 68 -10.43 -17.18 -0.66
C ASP A 68 -9.45 -16.70 0.43
N ALA A 69 -8.33 -17.42 0.55
CA ALA A 69 -7.24 -17.10 1.48
C ALA A 69 -6.70 -15.69 1.27
N THR A 70 -6.76 -15.18 0.04
CA THR A 70 -6.39 -13.80 -0.30
C THR A 70 -7.40 -12.83 0.28
N GLY A 71 -8.70 -13.13 0.15
CA GLY A 71 -9.79 -12.39 0.77
C GLY A 71 -9.66 -12.26 2.29
N VAL A 72 -9.17 -13.30 2.98
CA VAL A 72 -8.87 -13.22 4.43
C VAL A 72 -7.75 -12.21 4.71
N LEU A 73 -6.61 -12.33 4.02
CA LEU A 73 -5.47 -11.42 4.24
C LEU A 73 -5.81 -9.97 3.88
N TRP A 74 -6.56 -9.78 2.80
CA TRP A 74 -7.04 -8.48 2.35
C TRP A 74 -8.06 -7.87 3.32
N GLY A 75 -9.05 -8.65 3.73
CA GLY A 75 -10.08 -8.24 4.70
C GLY A 75 -9.46 -7.79 6.02
N LEU A 76 -8.51 -8.56 6.55
CA LEU A 76 -7.78 -8.16 7.75
C LEU A 76 -7.00 -6.86 7.58
N CYS A 77 -6.41 -6.59 6.41
CA CYS A 77 -5.77 -5.30 6.13
C CYS A 77 -6.77 -4.16 5.99
N ALA A 78 -7.96 -4.44 5.45
CA ALA A 78 -9.04 -3.47 5.30
C ALA A 78 -9.67 -3.10 6.65
N ASP A 79 -9.86 -4.08 7.52
CA ASP A 79 -10.37 -3.92 8.89
C ASP A 79 -9.30 -3.43 9.89
N ASP A 80 -8.19 -2.87 9.39
CA ASP A 80 -7.07 -2.37 10.20
C ASP A 80 -6.56 -3.38 11.27
N SER A 81 -6.45 -4.64 10.87
CA SER A 81 -6.01 -5.79 11.69
C SER A 81 -4.79 -6.48 11.07
N ARG A 82 -3.69 -5.74 10.99
CA ARG A 82 -2.55 -6.02 10.10
C ARG A 82 -1.40 -6.80 10.77
N ALA A 83 -1.35 -6.86 12.10
CA ALA A 83 -0.24 -7.45 12.85
C ALA A 83 0.13 -8.88 12.40
N ALA A 84 -0.86 -9.77 12.30
CA ALA A 84 -0.62 -11.13 11.82
C ALA A 84 -0.32 -11.17 10.32
N VAL A 85 -0.94 -10.32 9.50
CA VAL A 85 -0.68 -10.26 8.05
C VAL A 85 0.77 -9.84 7.76
N ALA A 86 1.35 -8.95 8.57
CA ALA A 86 2.76 -8.59 8.47
C ALA A 86 3.70 -9.80 8.65
N LEU A 87 3.34 -10.80 9.48
CA LEU A 87 4.09 -12.06 9.62
C LEU A 87 4.02 -12.96 8.39
N ALA A 88 2.96 -12.82 7.58
CA ALA A 88 2.78 -13.60 6.35
C ALA A 88 3.69 -13.13 5.22
N VAL A 89 4.09 -11.84 5.21
CA VAL A 89 4.85 -11.22 4.11
C VAL A 89 6.09 -12.03 3.68
N PRO A 90 6.97 -12.51 4.59
CA PRO A 90 8.12 -13.34 4.20
C PRO A 90 7.76 -14.66 3.49
N PHE A 91 6.58 -15.21 3.74
CA PHE A 91 6.10 -16.45 3.10
C PHE A 91 5.38 -16.20 1.79
N LEU A 92 4.73 -15.04 1.64
CA LEU A 92 4.06 -14.63 0.41
C LEU A 92 5.07 -14.22 -0.68
N ILE A 93 6.24 -13.67 -0.32
CA ILE A 93 7.29 -13.26 -1.27
C ILE A 93 7.73 -14.41 -2.18
N PRO A 94 8.14 -15.60 -1.66
CA PRO A 94 8.49 -16.75 -2.50
C PRO A 94 7.38 -17.22 -3.44
N LEU A 95 6.12 -17.11 -3.03
CA LEU A 95 4.98 -17.49 -3.87
C LEU A 95 4.80 -16.49 -5.02
N ALA A 96 4.93 -15.19 -4.72
CA ALA A 96 4.78 -14.11 -5.69
C ALA A 96 5.87 -14.11 -6.75
N ILE A 97 7.13 -14.40 -6.38
CA ILE A 97 8.26 -14.42 -7.34
C ILE A 97 8.35 -15.72 -8.15
N ASN A 98 7.64 -16.78 -7.73
CA ASN A 98 7.63 -18.03 -8.47
C ASN A 98 6.63 -17.92 -9.63
N ALA A 99 7.16 -17.73 -10.85
CA ALA A 99 6.37 -17.56 -12.06
C ALA A 99 5.39 -18.72 -12.34
N HIS A 100 5.66 -19.91 -11.82
CA HIS A 100 4.84 -21.11 -12.01
C HIS A 100 3.86 -21.38 -10.86
N HIS A 101 3.88 -20.57 -9.79
CA HIS A 101 2.99 -20.78 -8.67
C HIS A 101 1.55 -20.35 -9.04
N PRO A 102 0.53 -21.20 -8.84
CA PRO A 102 -0.85 -20.90 -9.24
C PRO A 102 -1.39 -19.65 -8.56
N HIS A 103 -0.97 -19.41 -7.31
CA HIS A 103 -1.42 -18.28 -6.50
C HIS A 103 -0.48 -17.07 -6.52
N ARG A 104 0.44 -16.96 -7.51
CA ARG A 104 1.46 -15.91 -7.51
C ARG A 104 0.87 -14.49 -7.48
N THR A 105 -0.17 -14.23 -8.28
CA THR A 105 -0.79 -12.90 -8.40
C THR A 105 -1.57 -12.55 -7.13
N ALA A 106 -2.31 -13.51 -6.58
CA ALA A 106 -2.98 -13.39 -5.28
C ALA A 106 -1.98 -13.08 -4.15
N ALA A 107 -0.86 -13.80 -4.09
CA ALA A 107 0.19 -13.53 -3.11
C ALA A 107 0.77 -12.13 -3.30
N LEU A 108 1.03 -11.71 -4.54
CA LEU A 108 1.59 -10.39 -4.85
C LEU A 108 0.65 -9.25 -4.42
N ALA A 109 -0.65 -9.36 -4.69
CA ALA A 109 -1.65 -8.39 -4.27
C ALA A 109 -1.70 -8.24 -2.73
N ALA A 110 -1.66 -9.36 -1.99
CA ALA A 110 -1.74 -9.36 -0.53
C ALA A 110 -0.49 -8.81 0.17
N LEU A 111 0.69 -8.91 -0.46
CA LEU A 111 1.98 -8.56 0.15
C LEU A 111 2.05 -7.14 0.71
N SER A 112 1.43 -6.19 0.01
CA SER A 112 1.61 -4.76 0.26
C SER A 112 0.56 -4.16 1.21
N GLY A 113 -0.55 -4.86 1.44
CA GLY A 113 -1.62 -4.44 2.35
C GLY A 113 -1.15 -4.06 3.77
N PRO A 114 -0.35 -4.91 4.47
CA PRO A 114 0.12 -4.58 5.81
C PRO A 114 1.23 -3.51 5.83
N ALA A 115 1.81 -3.16 4.68
CA ALA A 115 2.90 -2.20 4.56
C ALA A 115 2.43 -0.73 4.43
N ARG A 116 1.11 -0.49 4.52
CA ARG A 116 0.49 0.84 4.41
C ARG A 116 -0.30 1.20 5.67
N ALA A 117 -0.28 2.48 6.03
CA ALA A 117 -0.86 2.99 7.27
C ALA A 117 -2.39 2.96 7.29
N ARG A 118 -3.03 3.16 6.14
CA ARG A 118 -4.45 2.88 5.90
C ARG A 118 -4.58 2.29 4.51
N HIS A 119 -5.09 1.07 4.44
CA HIS A 119 -5.22 0.35 3.19
C HIS A 119 -6.46 0.77 2.39
N HIS A 120 -7.46 1.43 3.01
CA HIS A 120 -8.71 1.84 2.38
C HIS A 120 -9.19 3.23 2.81
N GLY A 121 -9.95 3.87 1.91
CA GLY A 121 -10.77 5.07 2.17
C GLY A 121 -10.03 6.40 2.26
N VAL A 122 -8.74 6.44 1.90
CA VAL A 122 -7.93 7.67 2.00
C VAL A 122 -7.72 8.27 0.62
N ALA A 123 -8.08 9.55 0.46
CA ALA A 123 -7.92 10.29 -0.79
C ALA A 123 -7.38 11.72 -0.61
N SER A 124 -7.03 12.13 0.62
CA SER A 124 -6.48 13.47 0.89
C SER A 124 -5.01 13.56 0.46
N ARG A 125 -4.53 14.80 0.22
CA ARG A 125 -3.13 15.03 -0.18
C ARG A 125 -2.15 14.60 0.90
N GLU A 126 -2.52 14.76 2.16
CA GLU A 126 -1.67 14.50 3.31
C GLU A 126 -1.43 13.01 3.54
N GLU A 127 -2.45 12.19 3.26
CA GLU A 127 -2.52 10.80 3.70
C GLU A 127 -2.42 9.77 2.56
N PHE A 128 -2.85 10.09 1.32
CA PHE A 128 -2.97 9.12 0.22
C PHE A 128 -1.69 8.31 -0.06
N LEU A 129 -0.52 8.96 0.00
CA LEU A 129 0.79 8.32 -0.21
C LEU A 129 1.63 8.20 1.07
N LEU A 130 1.01 8.42 2.24
CA LEU A 130 1.74 8.48 3.49
C LEU A 130 1.99 7.08 4.06
N HIS A 131 3.24 6.81 4.40
CA HIS A 131 3.57 5.70 5.27
C HIS A 131 3.83 6.20 6.70
N ARG A 132 3.16 5.60 7.68
CA ARG A 132 3.39 5.88 9.11
C ARG A 132 4.23 4.75 9.70
N ASN A 133 5.54 4.95 9.78
CA ASN A 133 6.47 3.99 10.40
C ASN A 133 6.86 4.37 11.84
N ASP A 134 6.54 5.59 12.30
CA ASP A 134 6.91 6.09 13.62
C ASP A 134 5.67 6.26 14.50
N PRO A 135 5.43 5.38 15.50
CA PRO A 135 4.31 5.51 16.42
C PRO A 135 4.42 6.73 17.36
N ARG A 136 5.56 7.44 17.40
CA ARG A 136 5.81 8.59 18.29
C ARG A 136 5.56 9.95 17.65
N ARG A 137 5.21 9.99 16.35
CA ARG A 137 5.11 11.25 15.59
C ARG A 137 3.76 11.99 15.73
N HIS A 138 2.97 11.68 16.75
CA HIS A 138 1.70 12.38 17.01
C HIS A 138 1.79 13.26 18.26
N ALA A 139 1.28 14.48 18.11
CA ALA A 139 1.30 15.53 19.11
C ALA A 139 0.52 15.13 20.37
N PRO A 140 0.85 15.70 21.56
CA PRO A 140 0.24 15.30 22.83
C PRO A 140 -1.28 15.51 22.93
N ASP A 141 -1.88 16.36 22.08
CA ASP A 141 -3.19 16.95 22.38
C ASP A 141 -4.28 16.76 21.30
N THR A 142 -4.09 15.90 20.31
CA THR A 142 -5.15 15.53 19.36
C THR A 142 -5.35 14.02 19.38
N HIS A 143 -6.55 13.59 19.77
CA HIS A 143 -7.06 12.21 19.66
C HIS A 143 -7.26 11.81 18.17
N ASP A 144 -6.25 12.03 17.32
CA ASP A 144 -6.23 11.54 15.93
C ASP A 144 -5.65 10.10 15.90
N ASP A 145 -6.47 9.19 16.41
CA ASP A 145 -6.81 7.80 16.05
C ASP A 145 -5.86 6.83 15.28
N TYR A 146 -4.54 7.03 15.14
CA TYR A 146 -3.75 6.09 14.28
C TYR A 146 -2.46 5.50 14.87
N GLY A 147 -2.31 5.53 16.20
CA GLY A 147 -1.23 4.82 16.90
C GLY A 147 -1.43 3.30 16.99
N TYR A 148 -2.68 2.83 16.83
CA TYR A 148 -3.08 1.45 17.06
C TYR A 148 -4.09 0.98 16.00
N GLU A 149 -4.00 -0.30 15.66
CA GLU A 149 -4.98 -1.10 14.94
C GLU A 149 -6.29 -1.20 15.72
N VAL A 150 -7.40 -1.60 15.07
CA VAL A 150 -8.68 -1.89 15.76
C VAL A 150 -8.53 -2.96 16.85
N THR A 151 -7.49 -3.79 16.74
CA THR A 151 -7.13 -4.84 17.71
C THR A 151 -6.40 -4.30 18.95
N GLY A 152 -6.10 -2.99 18.99
CA GLY A 152 -5.24 -2.34 19.98
C GLY A 152 -3.75 -2.63 19.79
N TYR A 153 -3.34 -3.23 18.67
CA TYR A 153 -1.93 -3.48 18.34
C TYR A 153 -1.29 -2.24 17.70
N PRO A 154 -0.01 -1.90 17.94
CA PRO A 154 0.58 -0.69 17.35
C PRO A 154 0.69 -0.78 15.82
N ALA A 155 -0.15 -0.04 15.08
CA ALA A 155 -0.22 -0.14 13.62
C ALA A 155 1.12 0.14 12.94
N GLY A 156 1.88 1.12 13.48
CA GLY A 156 3.22 1.44 12.98
C GLY A 156 4.23 0.29 13.08
N TRP A 157 4.05 -0.66 14.00
CA TRP A 157 4.92 -1.84 14.10
C TRP A 157 4.65 -2.83 12.98
N SER A 158 3.38 -3.08 12.66
CA SER A 158 2.96 -3.95 11.55
C SER A 158 3.43 -3.40 10.21
N VAL A 159 3.23 -2.09 9.98
CA VAL A 159 3.71 -1.38 8.80
C VAL A 159 5.23 -1.48 8.68
N ALA A 160 5.96 -1.19 9.76
CA ALA A 160 7.43 -1.27 9.74
C ALA A 160 7.93 -2.69 9.45
N ALA A 161 7.30 -3.71 10.02
CA ALA A 161 7.66 -5.11 9.83
C ALA A 161 7.45 -5.56 8.36
N ALA A 162 6.28 -5.29 7.80
CA ALA A 162 5.97 -5.62 6.41
C ALA A 162 6.91 -4.91 5.43
N ARG A 163 7.14 -3.61 5.62
CA ARG A 163 8.07 -2.82 4.80
C ARG A 163 9.50 -3.33 4.87
N ALA A 164 9.97 -3.75 6.06
CA ALA A 164 11.31 -4.32 6.22
C ALA A 164 11.46 -5.64 5.46
N ALA A 165 10.42 -6.48 5.46
CA ALA A 165 10.40 -7.71 4.67
C ALA A 165 10.45 -7.44 3.16
N ILE A 166 9.63 -6.51 2.66
CA ILE A 166 9.63 -6.12 1.24
C ILE A 166 10.97 -5.50 0.84
N THR A 167 11.54 -4.63 1.69
CA THR A 167 12.86 -4.02 1.46
C THR A 167 13.97 -5.08 1.37
N THR A 168 13.91 -6.10 2.22
CA THR A 168 14.89 -7.21 2.19
C THR A 168 14.78 -8.01 0.89
N ALA A 169 13.57 -8.14 0.35
CA ALA A 169 13.29 -8.88 -0.88
C ALA A 169 13.36 -8.05 -2.16
N THR A 170 13.76 -6.76 -2.11
CA THR A 170 13.76 -5.86 -3.26
C THR A 170 14.45 -6.46 -4.48
N THR A 171 15.63 -7.07 -4.34
CA THR A 171 16.34 -7.71 -5.46
C THR A 171 15.54 -8.81 -6.15
N ALA A 172 14.75 -9.57 -5.40
CA ALA A 172 13.92 -10.64 -5.95
C ALA A 172 12.60 -10.12 -6.56
N LEU A 173 12.09 -8.99 -6.07
CA LEU A 173 10.85 -8.37 -6.54
C LEU A 173 11.04 -7.47 -7.78
N LEU A 174 12.21 -6.84 -7.93
CA LEU A 174 12.51 -5.94 -9.05
C LEU A 174 12.26 -6.52 -10.44
N PRO A 175 12.61 -7.80 -10.74
CA PRO A 175 12.33 -8.39 -12.05
C PRO A 175 10.84 -8.42 -12.42
N LEU A 176 9.93 -8.41 -11.45
CA LEU A 176 8.47 -8.44 -11.69
C LEU A 176 7.96 -7.17 -12.39
N LEU A 177 8.71 -6.06 -12.36
CA LEU A 177 8.39 -4.86 -13.15
C LEU A 177 8.50 -5.12 -14.67
N GLY A 178 9.20 -6.17 -15.08
CA GLY A 178 9.33 -6.60 -16.47
C GLY A 178 8.52 -7.85 -16.82
N ASP A 179 7.57 -8.28 -15.98
CA ASP A 179 6.72 -9.43 -16.26
C ASP A 179 5.87 -9.22 -17.52
N SER A 180 5.53 -10.31 -18.22
CA SER A 180 4.67 -10.24 -19.41
C SER A 180 3.23 -9.84 -19.11
N ASP A 181 2.76 -10.09 -17.88
CA ASP A 181 1.41 -9.74 -17.43
C ASP A 181 1.40 -8.29 -16.89
N PRO A 182 0.63 -7.36 -17.49
CA PRO A 182 0.52 -5.99 -16.99
C PRO A 182 0.00 -5.90 -15.56
N THR A 183 -0.86 -6.83 -15.11
CA THR A 183 -1.38 -6.87 -13.74
C THR A 183 -0.24 -7.10 -12.75
N VAL A 184 0.64 -8.06 -13.04
CA VAL A 184 1.82 -8.35 -12.21
C VAL A 184 2.76 -7.16 -12.16
N ARG A 185 2.93 -6.43 -13.28
CA ARG A 185 3.75 -5.21 -13.30
C ARG A 185 3.16 -4.08 -12.44
N VAL A 186 1.84 -3.88 -12.48
CA VAL A 186 1.13 -2.93 -11.60
C VAL A 186 1.32 -3.30 -10.13
N ASP A 187 1.05 -4.55 -9.77
CA ASP A 187 1.17 -5.02 -8.39
C ASP A 187 2.61 -5.00 -7.89
N ALA A 188 3.59 -5.31 -8.75
CA ALA A 188 5.00 -5.20 -8.42
C ALA A 188 5.39 -3.75 -8.13
N ALA A 189 4.93 -2.79 -8.94
CA ALA A 189 5.15 -1.37 -8.68
C ALA A 189 4.50 -0.96 -7.35
N TYR A 190 3.29 -1.43 -7.07
CA TYR A 190 2.58 -1.17 -5.83
C TYR A 190 3.29 -1.75 -4.60
N VAL A 191 3.83 -2.97 -4.67
CA VAL A 191 4.60 -3.58 -3.58
C VAL A 191 5.91 -2.81 -3.36
N LEU A 192 6.68 -2.57 -4.43
CA LEU A 192 7.97 -1.90 -4.36
C LEU A 192 7.86 -0.46 -3.86
N ALA A 193 6.74 0.21 -4.08
CA ALA A 193 6.46 1.55 -3.56
C ALA A 193 6.56 1.64 -2.03
N THR A 194 6.33 0.54 -1.32
CA THR A 194 6.40 0.47 0.15
C THR A 194 7.79 0.18 0.70
N ALA A 195 8.72 -0.28 -0.13
CA ALA A 195 10.07 -0.57 0.31
C ALA A 195 10.83 0.71 0.71
N ALA A 196 11.90 0.56 1.50
CA ALA A 196 12.88 1.62 1.65
C ALA A 196 13.78 1.68 0.42
N ASP A 197 14.14 2.88 -0.02
CA ASP A 197 14.96 3.08 -1.23
C ASP A 197 16.11 4.08 -1.01
N PRO A 198 16.98 3.85 -0.01
CA PRO A 198 18.06 4.79 0.31
C PRO A 198 19.10 4.92 -0.80
N ALA A 199 19.26 3.89 -1.64
CA ALA A 199 20.19 3.87 -2.77
C ALA A 199 19.55 4.28 -4.11
N HIS A 200 18.26 4.62 -4.11
CA HIS A 200 17.48 4.99 -5.30
C HIS A 200 17.35 3.88 -6.36
N THR A 201 17.68 2.63 -6.03
CA THR A 201 17.59 1.47 -6.92
C THR A 201 16.17 1.26 -7.42
N ILE A 202 15.19 1.33 -6.52
CA ILE A 202 13.78 1.11 -6.87
C ILE A 202 13.28 2.26 -7.74
N ARG A 203 13.56 3.50 -7.34
CA ARG A 203 13.23 4.70 -8.12
C ARG A 203 13.81 4.65 -9.54
N THR A 204 15.08 4.25 -9.69
CA THR A 204 15.71 4.08 -11.01
C THR A 204 15.03 3.00 -11.82
N ALA A 205 14.69 1.85 -11.21
CA ALA A 205 13.97 0.79 -11.89
C ALA A 205 12.58 1.22 -12.37
N LEU A 206 11.82 1.95 -11.53
CA LEU A 206 10.51 2.50 -11.90
C LEU A 206 10.61 3.51 -13.05
N ALA A 207 11.60 4.40 -13.01
CA ALA A 207 11.83 5.39 -14.07
C ALA A 207 12.24 4.72 -15.40
N ASN A 208 13.11 3.70 -15.35
CA ASN A 208 13.49 2.93 -16.53
C ASN A 208 12.31 2.15 -17.11
N GLY A 209 11.52 1.49 -16.24
CA GLY A 209 10.30 0.80 -16.63
C GLY A 209 9.31 1.75 -17.32
N PHE A 210 9.12 2.95 -16.77
CA PHE A 210 8.23 3.96 -17.35
C PHE A 210 8.68 4.40 -18.75
N ALA A 211 9.99 4.52 -18.97
CA ALA A 211 10.54 4.90 -20.27
C ALA A 211 10.28 3.86 -21.38
N THR A 212 10.16 2.58 -21.01
CA THR A 212 9.95 1.48 -21.97
C THR A 212 8.50 0.96 -22.02
N GLU A 213 7.67 1.33 -21.05
CA GLU A 213 6.30 0.82 -20.92
C GLU A 213 5.34 1.44 -21.94
N SER A 214 4.53 0.60 -22.58
CA SER A 214 3.47 1.01 -23.51
C SER A 214 2.08 0.98 -22.91
N ASP A 215 1.84 0.14 -21.89
CA ASP A 215 0.54 0.03 -21.23
C ASP A 215 0.24 1.26 -20.36
N ALA A 216 -0.92 1.89 -20.58
CA ALA A 216 -1.29 3.13 -19.90
C ALA A 216 -1.49 2.95 -18.38
N MET A 217 -2.04 1.81 -17.94
CA MET A 217 -2.24 1.52 -16.51
C MET A 217 -0.93 1.21 -15.82
N VAL A 218 -0.04 0.46 -16.47
CA VAL A 218 1.29 0.21 -15.91
C VAL A 218 2.07 1.53 -15.79
N ARG A 219 2.04 2.41 -16.80
CA ARG A 219 2.64 3.76 -16.71
C ARG A 219 2.07 4.57 -15.55
N ALA A 220 0.76 4.55 -15.37
CA ALA A 220 0.06 5.19 -14.25
C ALA A 220 0.54 4.65 -12.89
N ALA A 221 0.62 3.32 -12.74
CA ALA A 221 1.12 2.66 -11.53
C ALA A 221 2.58 3.03 -11.22
N LEU A 222 3.45 3.07 -12.23
CA LEU A 222 4.86 3.44 -12.07
C LEU A 222 5.03 4.89 -11.57
N LEU A 223 4.15 5.81 -12.01
CA LEU A 223 4.14 7.20 -11.54
C LEU A 223 3.67 7.31 -10.09
N LEU A 224 2.61 6.60 -9.71
CA LEU A 224 2.11 6.55 -8.33
C LEU A 224 3.14 5.91 -7.38
N ALA A 225 3.74 4.78 -7.77
CA ALA A 225 4.82 4.15 -7.01
C ALA A 225 6.01 5.08 -6.82
N THR A 226 6.40 5.81 -7.88
CA THR A 226 7.48 6.79 -7.80
C THR A 226 7.11 7.94 -6.87
N ALA A 227 5.86 8.42 -6.89
CA ALA A 227 5.38 9.45 -5.98
C ALA A 227 5.39 8.96 -4.51
N GLU A 228 4.91 7.75 -4.24
CA GLU A 228 4.88 7.15 -2.90
C GLU A 228 6.27 7.00 -2.29
N ILE A 229 7.25 6.47 -3.06
CA ILE A 229 8.65 6.41 -2.60
C ILE A 229 9.21 7.82 -2.36
N THR A 230 8.82 8.82 -3.16
CA THR A 230 9.24 10.22 -2.96
C THR A 230 8.67 10.81 -1.68
N ARG A 231 7.46 10.40 -1.28
CA ARG A 231 6.87 10.82 -0.01
C ARG A 231 7.67 10.28 1.17
N ALA A 232 8.13 9.03 1.09
CA ALA A 232 8.99 8.41 2.10
C ALA A 232 10.41 8.97 2.12
N HIS A 233 10.97 9.23 0.94
CA HIS A 233 12.34 9.68 0.72
C HIS A 233 12.34 10.87 -0.25
N PRO A 234 12.24 12.12 0.27
CA PRO A 234 12.11 13.32 -0.55
C PRO A 234 13.19 13.43 -1.62
N HIS A 235 12.75 13.61 -2.87
CA HIS A 235 13.62 13.71 -4.04
C HIS A 235 13.08 14.79 -5.00
N PRO A 236 13.56 16.04 -4.89
CA PRO A 236 13.04 17.17 -5.67
C PRO A 236 12.98 16.96 -7.20
N PRO A 237 13.95 16.28 -7.84
CA PRO A 237 13.86 15.98 -9.27
C PRO A 237 12.61 15.17 -9.65
N THR A 238 12.16 14.27 -8.77
CA THR A 238 10.95 13.49 -9.02
C THR A 238 9.69 14.35 -8.96
N VAL A 239 9.61 15.32 -8.04
CA VAL A 239 8.48 16.26 -7.99
C VAL A 239 8.39 17.08 -9.28
N LYS A 240 9.54 17.55 -9.79
CA LYS A 240 9.62 18.23 -11.09
C LYS A 240 9.20 17.31 -12.24
N TRP A 241 9.69 16.08 -12.24
CA TRP A 241 9.35 15.09 -13.27
C TRP A 241 7.85 14.78 -13.31
N LEU A 242 7.20 14.55 -12.16
CA LEU A 242 5.74 14.38 -12.07
C LEU A 242 4.98 15.60 -12.61
N ARG A 243 5.49 16.81 -12.33
CA ARG A 243 4.92 18.04 -12.90
C ARG A 243 4.95 18.06 -14.43
N GLU A 244 6.08 17.68 -15.01
CA GLU A 244 6.23 17.60 -16.46
C GLU A 244 5.28 16.56 -17.07
N ARG A 245 5.11 15.39 -16.42
CA ARG A 245 4.27 14.30 -16.93
C ARG A 245 2.78 14.64 -16.97
N TRP A 246 2.21 15.32 -15.96
CA TRP A 246 0.79 15.69 -16.04
C TRP A 246 0.53 16.79 -17.09
N HIS A 247 1.52 17.64 -17.36
CA HIS A 247 1.45 18.69 -18.37
C HIS A 247 1.65 18.17 -19.80
N ASP A 248 2.35 17.05 -19.97
CA ASP A 248 2.63 16.45 -21.27
C ASP A 248 1.35 15.89 -21.92
N ARG A 249 0.94 16.50 -23.04
CA ARG A 249 -0.27 16.11 -23.77
C ARG A 249 -0.09 14.86 -24.62
N ALA A 250 1.13 14.41 -24.85
CA ALA A 250 1.40 13.15 -25.55
C ALA A 250 1.25 11.94 -24.62
N GLU A 251 1.29 12.14 -23.30
CA GLU A 251 1.07 11.08 -22.32
C GLU A 251 -0.41 10.65 -22.28
N ALA A 252 -0.60 9.35 -22.01
CA ALA A 252 -1.92 8.78 -21.81
C ALA A 252 -2.66 9.49 -20.65
N PRO A 253 -3.98 9.70 -20.74
CA PRO A 253 -4.77 10.35 -19.69
C PRO A 253 -4.52 9.81 -18.28
N GLU A 254 -4.38 8.49 -18.14
CA GLU A 254 -4.25 7.80 -16.84
C GLU A 254 -2.88 8.03 -16.21
N ALA A 255 -1.84 8.09 -17.04
CA ALA A 255 -0.51 8.51 -16.62
C ALA A 255 -0.52 9.98 -16.18
N ARG A 256 -1.19 10.86 -16.93
CA ARG A 256 -1.30 12.29 -16.59
C ARG A 256 -2.05 12.51 -15.27
N LEU A 257 -3.17 11.82 -15.07
CA LEU A 257 -3.95 11.84 -13.82
C LEU A 257 -3.12 11.35 -12.63
N SER A 258 -2.42 10.22 -12.80
CA SER A 258 -1.54 9.64 -11.78
C SER A 258 -0.38 10.58 -11.42
N ALA A 259 0.22 11.23 -12.41
CA ALA A 259 1.25 12.23 -12.20
C ALA A 259 0.71 13.48 -11.48
N ALA A 260 -0.52 13.91 -11.79
CA ALA A 260 -1.16 15.03 -11.10
C ALA A 260 -1.43 14.70 -9.63
N VAL A 261 -2.05 13.55 -9.35
CA VAL A 261 -2.30 13.05 -7.98
C VAL A 261 -0.99 12.93 -7.20
N GLY A 262 0.02 12.29 -7.79
CA GLY A 262 1.34 12.15 -7.17
C GLY A 262 2.01 13.50 -6.89
N TRP A 263 1.92 14.45 -7.83
CA TRP A 263 2.46 15.81 -7.62
C TRP A 263 1.74 16.54 -6.48
N LEU A 264 0.41 16.47 -6.42
CA LEU A 264 -0.40 17.09 -5.37
C LEU A 264 -0.07 16.55 -3.97
N CYS A 265 0.20 15.25 -3.84
CA CYS A 265 0.56 14.63 -2.56
C CYS A 265 1.99 14.99 -2.08
N LEU A 266 2.83 15.51 -2.96
CA LEU A 266 4.24 15.83 -2.68
C LEU A 266 4.50 17.32 -2.47
N THR A 267 3.45 18.15 -2.50
CA THR A 267 3.58 19.60 -2.45
C THR A 267 2.47 20.23 -1.63
N ASP A 268 2.83 21.25 -0.85
CA ASP A 268 1.85 22.10 -0.16
C ASP A 268 1.37 23.26 -1.05
N GLN A 269 1.84 23.30 -2.32
CA GLN A 269 1.42 24.32 -3.28
C GLN A 269 -0.07 24.16 -3.61
N SER A 270 -0.77 25.29 -3.71
CA SER A 270 -2.11 25.33 -4.28
C SER A 270 -2.10 24.75 -5.69
N ALA A 271 -3.15 24.01 -6.04
CA ALA A 271 -3.26 23.42 -7.38
C ALA A 271 -3.37 24.54 -8.43
N PRO A 272 -2.49 24.56 -9.44
CA PRO A 272 -2.63 25.50 -10.55
C PRO A 272 -3.98 25.30 -11.26
N GLU A 273 -4.58 26.39 -11.72
CA GLU A 273 -5.89 26.34 -12.40
C GLU A 273 -5.87 25.48 -13.68
N GLU A 274 -4.72 25.40 -14.35
CA GLU A 274 -4.53 24.47 -15.47
C GLU A 274 -4.56 23.01 -15.04
N LEU A 275 -3.99 22.68 -13.88
CA LEU A 275 -4.02 21.33 -13.33
C LEU A 275 -5.47 20.94 -13.00
N ARG A 276 -6.22 21.83 -12.30
CA ARG A 276 -7.64 21.60 -11.99
C ARG A 276 -8.45 21.27 -13.24
N ARG A 277 -8.45 22.18 -14.22
CA ARG A 277 -9.15 21.96 -15.50
C ARG A 277 -8.72 20.69 -16.23
N THR A 278 -7.44 20.34 -16.17
CA THR A 278 -6.93 19.10 -16.77
C THR A 278 -7.51 17.88 -16.07
N VAL A 279 -7.47 17.85 -14.73
CA VAL A 279 -8.03 16.75 -13.95
C VAL A 279 -9.54 16.66 -14.15
N ASP A 280 -10.27 17.77 -14.14
CA ASP A 280 -11.73 17.77 -14.35
C ASP A 280 -12.12 17.24 -15.74
N THR A 281 -11.32 17.57 -16.75
CA THR A 281 -11.55 17.10 -18.12
C THR A 281 -11.24 15.61 -18.28
N LEU A 282 -10.20 15.11 -17.58
CA LEU A 282 -9.73 13.74 -17.74
C LEU A 282 -10.35 12.77 -16.72
N ALA A 283 -10.83 13.21 -15.56
CA ALA A 283 -11.40 12.33 -14.55
C ALA A 283 -12.91 12.14 -14.76
N ASP A 284 -13.28 11.57 -15.91
CA ASP A 284 -14.64 11.13 -16.19
C ASP A 284 -14.96 9.77 -15.51
N ASN A 285 -16.24 9.42 -15.47
CA ASN A 285 -16.69 8.19 -14.79
C ASN A 285 -16.10 6.92 -15.42
N GLU A 286 -16.02 6.84 -16.75
CA GLU A 286 -15.50 5.65 -17.44
C GLU A 286 -14.03 5.42 -17.07
N ARG A 287 -13.22 6.47 -17.12
CA ARG A 287 -11.81 6.42 -16.76
C ARG A 287 -11.61 6.19 -15.27
N ALA A 288 -12.47 6.74 -14.43
CA ALA A 288 -12.41 6.50 -12.99
C ALA A 288 -12.60 5.01 -12.66
N HIS A 289 -13.58 4.34 -13.28
CA HIS A 289 -13.78 2.89 -13.13
C HIS A 289 -12.62 2.09 -13.74
N ALA A 290 -12.11 2.49 -14.92
CA ALA A 290 -10.95 1.82 -15.51
C ALA A 290 -9.71 1.90 -14.60
N MET A 291 -9.48 3.04 -13.96
CA MET A 291 -8.36 3.25 -13.05
C MET A 291 -8.54 2.51 -11.70
N GLU A 292 -9.68 1.90 -11.39
CA GLU A 292 -9.81 1.00 -10.22
C GLU A 292 -8.91 -0.23 -10.32
N ALA A 293 -8.43 -0.56 -11.52
CA ALA A 293 -7.37 -1.55 -11.71
C ALA A 293 -6.04 -1.16 -11.03
N LEU A 294 -5.86 0.12 -10.68
CA LEU A 294 -4.73 0.59 -9.90
C LEU A 294 -5.02 0.37 -8.41
N PRO A 295 -4.18 -0.37 -7.66
CA PRO A 295 -4.44 -0.63 -6.25
C PRO A 295 -4.58 0.62 -5.39
N TRP A 296 -3.91 1.72 -5.73
CA TRP A 296 -4.10 3.02 -5.07
C TRP A 296 -5.50 3.59 -5.24
N MET A 297 -6.09 3.48 -6.44
CA MET A 297 -7.43 4.02 -6.71
C MET A 297 -8.50 3.10 -6.15
N SER A 298 -8.32 1.77 -6.22
CA SER A 298 -9.17 0.82 -5.52
C SER A 298 -9.18 1.11 -4.01
N ALA A 299 -8.01 1.29 -3.41
CA ALA A 299 -7.86 1.65 -1.99
C ALA A 299 -8.50 3.01 -1.65
N ALA A 300 -8.44 4.00 -2.53
CA ALA A 300 -9.05 5.31 -2.29
C ALA A 300 -10.57 5.33 -2.49
N SER A 301 -11.16 4.29 -3.07
CA SER A 301 -12.62 4.26 -3.31
C SER A 301 -13.42 4.46 -2.01
N GLY A 302 -14.59 5.08 -2.15
CA GLY A 302 -15.58 5.23 -1.09
C GLY A 302 -16.88 4.52 -1.46
N THR A 303 -17.85 4.53 -0.56
CA THR A 303 -19.18 3.96 -0.85
C THR A 303 -19.80 4.76 -2.00
N ASN A 304 -19.92 4.14 -3.17
CA ASN A 304 -20.45 4.72 -4.41
C ASN A 304 -19.59 5.81 -5.09
N GLU A 305 -18.31 5.94 -4.74
CA GLU A 305 -17.40 6.89 -5.40
C GLU A 305 -16.08 6.20 -5.80
N PRO A 306 -15.79 6.03 -7.11
CA PRO A 306 -14.51 5.52 -7.58
C PRO A 306 -13.35 6.36 -7.03
N GLY A 307 -12.25 5.71 -6.66
CA GLY A 307 -11.17 6.40 -5.93
C GLY A 307 -10.52 7.56 -6.67
N LEU A 308 -10.51 7.55 -8.01
CA LEU A 308 -10.05 8.70 -8.80
C LEU A 308 -10.93 9.94 -8.58
N LEU A 309 -12.26 9.77 -8.57
CA LEU A 309 -13.20 10.86 -8.36
C LEU A 309 -13.10 11.37 -6.91
N ARG A 310 -12.95 10.45 -5.96
CA ARG A 310 -12.69 10.80 -4.56
C ARG A 310 -11.40 11.60 -4.41
N CYS A 311 -10.32 11.20 -5.08
CA CYS A 311 -9.06 11.95 -5.11
C CYS A 311 -9.25 13.34 -5.74
N ARG A 312 -10.00 13.47 -6.84
CA ARG A 312 -10.34 14.77 -7.43
C ARG A 312 -11.05 15.66 -6.42
N ARG A 313 -12.12 15.16 -5.79
CA ARG A 313 -12.89 15.87 -4.77
C ARG A 313 -12.02 16.28 -3.60
N CYS A 314 -11.41 15.33 -2.90
CA CYS A 314 -10.63 15.60 -1.69
C CYS A 314 -9.40 16.48 -1.94
N MET A 315 -8.74 16.39 -3.11
CA MET A 315 -7.50 17.13 -3.37
C MET A 315 -7.71 18.48 -4.07
N LEU A 316 -8.78 18.66 -4.84
CA LEU A 316 -8.98 19.85 -5.68
C LEU A 316 -10.26 20.62 -5.36
N HIS A 317 -11.29 19.92 -4.88
CA HIS A 317 -12.62 20.45 -4.56
C HIS A 317 -13.07 20.04 -3.15
N PRO A 318 -12.29 20.32 -2.09
CA PRO A 318 -12.66 19.93 -0.72
C PRO A 318 -13.96 20.57 -0.24
N GLU A 319 -14.46 21.60 -0.93
CA GLU A 319 -15.77 22.21 -0.72
C GLU A 319 -16.96 21.38 -1.21
N GLU A 320 -16.75 20.40 -2.11
CA GLU A 320 -17.82 19.52 -2.57
C GLU A 320 -18.20 18.51 -1.48
N PRO A 321 -19.50 18.33 -1.18
CA PRO A 321 -19.95 17.49 -0.10
C PRO A 321 -19.61 16.02 -0.35
N ASP A 322 -19.42 15.24 0.71
CA ASP A 322 -19.22 13.81 0.58
C ASP A 322 -20.52 13.13 0.11
N PRO A 323 -20.50 12.34 -0.98
CA PRO A 323 -21.68 11.61 -1.43
C PRO A 323 -22.30 10.70 -0.35
N GLU A 324 -21.50 10.18 0.58
CA GLU A 324 -21.98 9.39 1.71
C GLU A 324 -22.75 10.25 2.72
N GLU A 325 -22.24 11.43 3.08
CA GLU A 325 -22.92 12.36 3.97
C GLU A 325 -24.26 12.81 3.37
N VAL A 326 -24.28 13.15 2.08
CA VAL A 326 -25.51 13.52 1.38
C VAL A 326 -26.53 12.37 1.36
N PHE A 327 -26.07 11.13 1.19
CA PHE A 327 -26.94 9.96 1.25
C PHE A 327 -27.57 9.78 2.63
N TRP A 328 -26.77 9.84 3.70
CA TRP A 328 -27.28 9.71 5.07
C TRP A 328 -28.19 10.87 5.46
N ASP A 329 -27.83 12.10 5.10
CA ASP A 329 -28.66 13.30 5.33
C ASP A 329 -30.00 13.25 4.56
N SER A 330 -30.06 12.49 3.45
CA SER A 330 -31.31 12.30 2.70
C SER A 330 -32.26 11.25 3.29
N LEU A 331 -31.76 10.42 4.22
CA LEU A 331 -32.52 9.34 4.87
C LEU A 331 -33.10 9.73 6.22
N PHE A 332 -32.71 10.87 6.79
CA PHE A 332 -33.14 11.37 8.10
C PHE A 332 -33.75 12.77 8.03
#